data_AF-A0A7C1V0H2-F1
#
_entry.id   AF-A0A7C1V0H2-F1
#
_cell.length_a   1.000
_cell.length_b   1.000
_cell.length_c   1.000
_cell.angle_alpha   90.00
_cell.angle_beta   90.00
_cell.angle_gamma   90.00
#
_symmetry.space_group_name_H-M   'P 1'
#
loop_
_entity.id
_entity.type
_entity.pdbx_description
1 polymer ?
#
loop_
_entity_poly.entity_id
_entity_poly.type
_entity_poly.pdbx_seq_one_letter_code
_entity_poly.pdbx_strand_id
1 'polypeptide(L)'
;MWKISSLNADSGWNPTLEALFEPTNPRPIYHKPDIQIRKRCNRRFIVFGTGDEQNPTDSDSQDYFYEVEDRPLTGEETSLDRLMWKETFPQGEKMLSDPVIYLGVVYFTTYQPQGYCGAGKSYFYGLKVSTCTAIGGGAGIRYGLEEDEETGELRDVEFSNRQKKIDLGAGIATSVVIGPPRAYLQKPTGTGEGLGPPMSFKVPTVSKLIYWKEEF
;
A
#
# COMPACT_ATOMS: atom_id res chain seq x y z
N MET A 1 -9.90 11.87 -4.99
CA MET A 1 -9.79 10.88 -6.09
C MET A 1 -11.10 10.87 -6.86
N TRP A 2 -11.04 10.84 -8.18
CA TRP A 2 -12.20 10.87 -9.06
C TRP A 2 -12.30 9.59 -9.89
N LYS A 3 -13.52 9.18 -10.21
CA LYS A 3 -13.80 8.10 -11.18
C LYS A 3 -14.63 8.63 -12.34
N ILE A 4 -14.46 8.02 -13.50
CA ILE A 4 -15.32 8.27 -14.65
C ILE A 4 -16.61 7.47 -14.44
N SER A 5 -17.76 8.16 -14.38
CA SER A 5 -19.07 7.55 -14.12
C SER A 5 -19.87 7.24 -15.38
N SER A 6 -19.57 7.90 -16.50
CA SER A 6 -20.09 7.54 -17.82
C SER A 6 -19.06 7.83 -18.90
N LEU A 7 -18.98 6.90 -19.85
CA LEU A 7 -18.25 7.10 -21.10
C LEU A 7 -19.28 7.47 -22.15
N ASN A 8 -19.52 8.77 -22.36
CA ASN A 8 -20.18 9.20 -23.58
C ASN A 8 -19.16 9.01 -24.71
N ALA A 9 -19.26 7.86 -25.39
CA ALA A 9 -18.51 7.57 -26.61
C ALA A 9 -19.11 8.29 -27.84
N ASP A 10 -19.64 9.49 -27.63
CA ASP A 10 -20.03 10.37 -28.72
C ASP A 10 -18.77 10.95 -29.39
N SER A 11 -18.95 11.60 -30.54
CA SER A 11 -17.84 12.24 -31.27
C SER A 11 -17.16 13.36 -30.48
N GLY A 12 -17.69 13.76 -29.32
CA GLY A 12 -17.18 14.83 -28.47
C GLY A 12 -16.35 14.37 -27.28
N TRP A 13 -16.33 13.07 -26.94
CA TRP A 13 -15.68 12.51 -25.74
C TRP A 13 -15.92 13.36 -24.49
N ASN A 14 -17.14 13.32 -23.97
CA ASN A 14 -17.55 14.10 -22.79
C ASN A 14 -17.85 13.20 -21.57
N PRO A 15 -16.83 12.64 -20.89
CA PRO A 15 -17.03 11.77 -19.75
C PRO A 15 -17.53 12.56 -18.53
N THR A 16 -18.48 12.00 -17.79
CA THR A 16 -18.86 12.55 -16.49
C THR A 16 -17.93 12.04 -15.40
N LEU A 17 -17.50 12.93 -14.52
CA LEU A 17 -16.66 12.61 -13.38
C LEU A 17 -17.50 12.57 -12.11
N GLU A 18 -17.15 11.65 -11.22
CA GLU A 18 -17.72 11.53 -9.89
C GLU A 18 -16.60 11.43 -8.86
N ALA A 19 -16.72 12.13 -7.73
CA ALA A 19 -15.76 12.03 -6.65
C ALA A 19 -15.87 10.62 -6.05
N LEU A 20 -14.84 9.80 -6.26
CA LEU A 20 -14.77 8.48 -5.64
C LEU A 20 -14.59 8.65 -4.12
N PHE A 21 -13.64 9.52 -3.73
CA PHE A 21 -13.37 9.84 -2.33
C PHE A 21 -12.66 11.18 -2.23
N GLU A 22 -13.14 12.05 -1.33
CA GLU A 22 -12.53 13.33 -1.02
C GLU A 22 -12.41 13.47 0.51
N PRO A 23 -11.19 13.33 1.08
CA PRO A 23 -11.00 13.48 2.52
C PRO A 23 -11.11 14.94 2.94
N THR A 24 -11.49 15.18 4.21
CA THR A 24 -11.58 16.54 4.79
C THR A 24 -10.28 17.34 4.69
N ASN A 25 -9.13 16.67 4.81
CA ASN A 25 -7.80 17.27 4.67
C ASN A 25 -7.08 16.58 3.51
N PRO A 26 -7.26 17.05 2.26
CA PRO A 26 -6.64 16.43 1.10
C PRO A 26 -5.12 16.56 1.13
N ARG A 27 -4.44 15.47 0.80
CA ARG A 27 -2.99 15.39 0.62
C ARG A 27 -2.67 14.90 -0.80
N PRO A 28 -1.52 15.27 -1.37
CA PRO A 28 -1.13 14.82 -2.70
C PRO A 28 -1.06 13.28 -2.80
N ILE A 29 -1.43 12.76 -3.97
CA ILE A 29 -1.36 11.34 -4.32
C ILE A 29 -0.49 11.25 -5.58
N TYR A 30 0.72 10.71 -5.46
CA TYR A 30 1.66 10.53 -6.57
C TYR A 30 1.65 9.11 -7.13
N HIS A 31 1.37 8.13 -6.28
CA HIS A 31 1.38 6.72 -6.65
C HIS A 31 0.03 6.21 -7.08
N LYS A 32 0.04 5.26 -8.01
CA LYS A 32 -1.19 4.68 -8.54
C LYS A 32 -1.92 3.89 -7.44
N PRO A 33 -3.25 3.90 -7.39
CA PRO A 33 -3.99 3.01 -6.52
C PRO A 33 -3.81 1.55 -6.94
N ASP A 34 -4.18 0.64 -6.05
CA ASP A 34 -4.44 -0.76 -6.41
C ASP A 34 -5.90 -1.13 -6.08
N ILE A 35 -6.42 -2.20 -6.70
CA ILE A 35 -7.83 -2.54 -6.66
C ILE A 35 -8.00 -4.02 -6.31
N GLN A 36 -8.78 -4.30 -5.28
CA GLN A 36 -9.26 -5.64 -4.98
C GLN A 36 -10.72 -5.80 -5.38
N ILE A 37 -10.96 -6.71 -6.33
CA ILE A 37 -12.31 -7.11 -6.73
C ILE A 37 -12.67 -8.42 -6.04
N ARG A 38 -13.76 -8.40 -5.26
CA ARG A 38 -14.33 -9.59 -4.62
C ARG A 38 -15.56 -10.04 -5.39
N LYS A 39 -15.36 -10.88 -6.41
CA LYS A 39 -16.42 -11.40 -7.29
C LYS A 39 -17.61 -11.99 -6.51
N ARG A 40 -17.35 -12.80 -5.47
CA ARG A 40 -18.37 -13.49 -4.67
C ARG A 40 -19.43 -12.57 -4.04
N CYS A 41 -19.08 -11.33 -3.72
CA CYS A 41 -20.01 -10.35 -3.16
C CYS A 41 -20.15 -9.08 -4.02
N ASN A 42 -19.59 -9.09 -5.23
CA ASN A 42 -19.57 -7.94 -6.15
C ASN A 42 -19.07 -6.63 -5.51
N ARG A 43 -18.08 -6.72 -4.60
CA ARG A 43 -17.47 -5.54 -3.95
C ARG A 43 -16.13 -5.21 -4.58
N ARG A 44 -15.81 -3.92 -4.65
CA ARG A 44 -14.55 -3.39 -5.20
C ARG A 44 -13.94 -2.45 -4.18
N PHE A 45 -12.75 -2.79 -3.70
CA PHE A 45 -11.99 -1.97 -2.77
C PHE A 45 -10.82 -1.35 -3.50
N ILE A 46 -10.70 -0.03 -3.41
CA ILE A 46 -9.61 0.75 -3.98
C ILE A 46 -8.74 1.20 -2.82
N VAL A 47 -7.45 0.92 -2.91
CA VAL A 47 -6.46 1.31 -1.90
C VAL A 47 -5.48 2.30 -2.48
N PHE A 48 -5.14 3.33 -1.72
CA PHE A 48 -4.18 4.34 -2.13
C PHE A 48 -3.63 5.07 -0.92
N GLY A 49 -2.41 5.58 -1.04
CA GLY A 49 -1.76 6.39 -0.03
C GLY A 49 -1.48 7.80 -0.52
N THR A 50 -1.19 8.68 0.45
CA THR A 50 -0.78 10.05 0.20
C THR A 50 0.71 10.22 0.52
N GLY A 51 1.31 11.21 -0.13
CA GLY A 51 2.70 11.56 0.07
C GLY A 51 3.14 12.56 -1.00
N ASP A 52 3.75 13.66 -0.57
CA ASP A 52 4.23 14.68 -1.48
C ASP A 52 5.67 14.40 -1.93
N GLU A 53 5.84 13.91 -3.16
CA GLU A 53 7.16 13.66 -3.74
C GLU A 53 7.91 14.94 -4.11
N GLN A 54 7.24 16.10 -4.21
CA GLN A 54 7.93 17.38 -4.42
C GLN A 54 8.61 17.87 -3.15
N ASN A 55 8.10 17.47 -1.98
CA ASN A 55 8.64 17.84 -0.68
C ASN A 55 8.87 16.58 0.20
N PRO A 56 9.70 15.62 -0.24
CA PRO A 56 9.84 14.32 0.44
C PRO A 56 10.49 14.44 1.83
N THR A 57 11.18 15.56 2.09
CA THR A 57 11.84 15.86 3.37
C THR A 57 10.97 16.64 4.35
N ASP A 58 9.74 17.01 3.99
CA ASP A 58 8.80 17.67 4.92
C ASP A 58 8.52 16.75 6.12
N SER A 59 8.95 17.15 7.30
CA SER A 59 8.75 16.37 8.54
C SER A 59 7.42 16.67 9.22
N ASP A 60 6.71 17.71 8.79
CA ASP A 60 5.53 18.21 9.48
C ASP A 60 4.23 17.74 8.82
N SER A 61 4.32 17.11 7.64
CA SER A 61 3.16 16.59 6.93
C SER A 61 2.43 15.49 7.71
N GLN A 62 1.11 15.46 7.58
CA GLN A 62 0.31 14.32 8.02
C GLN A 62 -0.28 13.63 6.80
N ASP A 63 0.27 12.46 6.48
CA ASP A 63 -0.15 11.64 5.35
C ASP A 63 -0.86 10.36 5.82
N TYR A 64 -1.52 9.70 4.88
CA TYR A 64 -2.47 8.63 5.17
C TYR A 64 -2.43 7.53 4.11
N PHE A 65 -2.91 6.36 4.49
CA PHE A 65 -3.33 5.31 3.57
C PHE A 65 -4.82 5.06 3.72
N TYR A 66 -5.53 4.93 2.61
CA TYR A 66 -6.97 4.75 2.59
C TYR A 66 -7.35 3.46 1.88
N GLU A 67 -8.45 2.85 2.34
CA GLU A 67 -9.25 1.95 1.55
C GLU A 67 -10.65 2.52 1.40
N VAL A 68 -11.13 2.56 0.17
CA VAL A 68 -12.47 3.04 -0.18
C VAL A 68 -13.21 1.98 -0.97
N GLU A 69 -14.50 1.84 -0.72
CA GLU A 69 -15.36 0.97 -1.50
C GLU A 69 -15.93 1.72 -2.71
N ASP A 70 -15.65 1.22 -3.91
CA ASP A 70 -16.30 1.70 -5.12
C ASP A 70 -17.69 1.08 -5.25
N ARG A 71 -18.66 1.76 -4.64
CA ARG A 71 -20.10 1.47 -4.74
C ARG A 71 -20.89 2.73 -5.09
N PRO A 72 -22.09 2.62 -5.68
CA PRO A 72 -23.00 3.75 -5.80
C PRO A 72 -23.30 4.37 -4.43
N LEU A 73 -23.38 5.70 -4.39
CA LEU A 73 -23.94 6.41 -3.24
C LEU A 73 -25.47 6.30 -3.27
N THR A 74 -26.09 6.27 -2.11
CA THR A 74 -27.54 6.15 -1.93
C THR A 74 -28.05 7.25 -1.02
N GLY A 75 -29.23 7.81 -1.33
CA GLY A 75 -29.84 8.87 -0.51
C GLY A 75 -28.94 10.10 -0.39
N GLU A 76 -28.61 10.47 0.85
CA GLU A 76 -27.80 11.63 1.21
C GLU A 76 -26.31 11.28 1.44
N GLU A 77 -25.87 10.06 1.08
CA GLU A 77 -24.47 9.67 1.20
C GLU A 77 -23.55 10.57 0.36
N THR A 78 -22.36 10.81 0.91
CA THR A 78 -21.27 11.56 0.31
C THR A 78 -20.10 10.64 -0.04
N SER A 79 -19.07 11.17 -0.71
CA SER A 79 -17.88 10.40 -1.03
C SER A 79 -17.15 9.87 0.22
N LEU A 80 -17.33 10.52 1.39
CA LEU A 80 -16.75 10.07 2.67
C LEU A 80 -17.37 8.75 3.16
N ASP A 81 -18.62 8.46 2.82
CA ASP A 81 -19.35 7.24 3.21
C ASP A 81 -18.88 5.98 2.47
N ARG A 82 -17.95 6.15 1.52
CA ARG A 82 -17.21 5.05 0.87
C ARG A 82 -15.96 4.64 1.64
N LEU A 83 -15.55 5.38 2.68
CA LEU A 83 -14.37 5.03 3.47
C LEU A 83 -14.58 3.72 4.23
N MET A 84 -13.73 2.73 3.97
CA MET A 84 -13.72 1.47 4.71
C MET A 84 -12.84 1.59 5.94
N TRP A 85 -11.61 2.06 5.74
CA TRP A 85 -10.66 2.33 6.82
C TRP A 85 -9.57 3.30 6.34
N LYS A 86 -8.88 3.89 7.31
CA LYS A 86 -7.68 4.71 7.09
C LYS A 86 -6.57 4.29 8.04
N GLU A 87 -5.34 4.31 7.56
CA GLU A 87 -4.14 4.29 8.38
C GLU A 87 -3.57 5.71 8.39
N THR A 88 -3.43 6.29 9.58
CA THR A 88 -2.73 7.57 9.76
C THR A 88 -1.26 7.26 9.97
N PHE A 89 -0.39 7.77 9.10
CA PHE A 89 1.05 7.58 9.29
C PHE A 89 1.56 8.44 10.46
N PRO A 90 2.70 8.08 11.07
CA PRO A 90 3.46 9.02 11.88
C PRO A 90 3.71 10.35 11.16
N GLN A 91 3.85 11.44 11.92
CA GLN A 91 4.11 12.76 11.34
C GLN A 91 5.38 12.75 10.45
N GLY A 92 5.28 13.35 9.28
CA GLY A 92 6.31 13.41 8.24
C GLY A 92 6.42 12.14 7.38
N GLU A 93 5.80 11.02 7.75
CA GLU A 93 5.91 9.78 7.00
C GLU A 93 4.95 9.75 5.82
N LYS A 94 5.46 9.37 4.64
CA LYS A 94 4.76 9.47 3.35
C LYS A 94 4.82 8.14 2.61
N MET A 95 3.80 7.82 1.81
CA MET A 95 3.90 6.71 0.86
C MET A 95 4.60 7.18 -0.41
N LEU A 96 5.78 6.61 -0.68
CA LEU A 96 6.61 6.92 -1.87
C LEU A 96 6.74 5.68 -2.78
N SER A 97 5.72 4.83 -2.81
CA SER A 97 5.68 3.65 -3.66
C SER A 97 4.28 3.28 -4.11
N ASP A 98 4.20 2.50 -5.19
CA ASP A 98 2.95 1.92 -5.62
C ASP A 98 2.53 0.75 -4.69
N PRO A 99 1.32 0.76 -4.13
CA PRO A 99 0.79 -0.37 -3.39
C PRO A 99 0.54 -1.57 -4.29
N VAL A 100 0.68 -2.76 -3.71
CA VAL A 100 0.40 -4.05 -4.36
C VAL A 100 -0.41 -4.95 -3.44
N ILE A 101 -1.58 -5.37 -3.88
CA ILE A 101 -2.46 -6.31 -3.18
C ILE A 101 -2.09 -7.73 -3.56
N TYR A 102 -1.81 -8.55 -2.55
CA TYR A 102 -1.61 -9.97 -2.71
C TYR A 102 -2.27 -10.75 -1.56
N LEU A 103 -3.10 -11.73 -1.91
CA LEU A 103 -3.83 -12.59 -0.96
C LEU A 103 -4.58 -11.83 0.17
N GLY A 104 -5.18 -10.68 -0.16
CA GLY A 104 -5.96 -9.89 0.80
C GLY A 104 -5.12 -9.05 1.76
N VAL A 105 -3.83 -8.86 1.46
CA VAL A 105 -2.95 -7.91 2.12
C VAL A 105 -2.44 -6.93 1.08
N VAL A 106 -2.48 -5.63 1.37
CA VAL A 106 -1.82 -4.61 0.57
C VAL A 106 -0.44 -4.34 1.15
N TYR A 107 0.56 -4.38 0.28
CA TYR A 107 1.96 -4.14 0.59
C TYR A 107 2.43 -2.86 -0.08
N PHE A 108 3.17 -2.03 0.65
CA PHE A 108 3.75 -0.79 0.13
C PHE A 108 4.92 -0.38 1.03
N THR A 109 5.74 0.55 0.55
CA THR A 109 6.78 1.20 1.33
C THR A 109 6.47 2.66 1.58
N THR A 110 6.91 3.14 2.74
CA THR A 110 6.84 4.54 3.14
C THR A 110 8.23 5.06 3.47
N TYR A 111 8.35 6.37 3.57
CA TYR A 111 9.55 7.06 4.02
C TYR A 111 9.21 8.17 5.00
N GLN A 112 9.94 8.21 6.11
CA GLN A 112 9.87 9.26 7.11
C GLN A 112 11.22 9.98 7.18
N PRO A 113 11.29 11.27 6.78
CA PRO A 113 12.51 12.03 6.89
C PRO A 113 12.87 12.25 8.37
N GLN A 114 14.17 12.20 8.66
CA GLN A 114 14.75 12.46 9.98
C GLN A 114 15.97 13.36 9.81
N GLY A 115 15.86 14.62 10.23
CA GLY A 115 16.96 15.58 10.18
C GLY A 115 17.23 16.13 8.77
N TYR A 116 18.49 16.48 8.51
CA TYR A 116 18.89 17.22 7.31
C TYR A 116 19.44 16.28 6.21
N CYS A 117 19.48 16.78 4.97
CA CYS A 117 20.11 16.12 3.81
C CYS A 117 19.46 14.80 3.34
N GLY A 118 18.14 14.65 3.46
CA GLY A 118 17.45 13.44 3.00
C GLY A 118 17.74 12.20 3.85
N ALA A 119 18.28 12.40 5.06
CA ALA A 119 18.29 11.36 6.08
C ALA A 119 16.85 11.05 6.53
N GLY A 120 16.60 9.78 6.81
CA GLY A 120 15.28 9.28 7.16
C GLY A 120 15.24 7.78 7.10
N LYS A 121 14.09 7.21 7.48
CA LYS A 121 13.86 5.76 7.51
C LYS A 121 12.77 5.37 6.54
N SER A 122 12.94 4.24 5.89
CA SER A 122 11.87 3.59 5.14
C SER A 122 11.25 2.46 5.93
N TYR A 123 9.99 2.18 5.62
CA TYR A 123 9.25 1.12 6.25
C TYR A 123 8.49 0.30 5.22
N PHE A 124 8.38 -0.99 5.50
CA PHE A 124 7.55 -1.91 4.73
C PHE A 124 6.23 -2.13 5.48
N TYR A 125 5.13 -1.78 4.83
CA TYR A 125 3.79 -1.95 5.36
C TYR A 125 3.11 -3.18 4.74
N GLY A 126 2.25 -3.79 5.55
CA GLY A 126 1.34 -4.84 5.13
C GLY A 126 0.04 -4.73 5.91
N LEU A 127 -1.02 -4.27 5.25
CA LEU A 127 -2.33 -4.05 5.85
C LEU A 127 -3.37 -4.98 5.21
N LYS A 128 -4.29 -5.52 6.02
CA LYS A 128 -5.40 -6.34 5.49
C LYS A 128 -6.33 -5.48 4.66
N VAL A 129 -6.69 -5.97 3.48
CA VAL A 129 -7.76 -5.39 2.66
C VAL A 129 -9.10 -5.93 3.15
N SER A 130 -10.17 -5.13 3.07
CA SER A 130 -11.50 -5.58 3.44
C SER A 130 -11.95 -6.80 2.65
N THR A 131 -12.85 -7.56 3.25
CA THR A 131 -13.49 -8.73 2.66
C THR A 131 -14.99 -8.46 2.49
N CYS A 132 -15.73 -9.47 2.02
CA CYS A 132 -17.19 -9.35 1.93
C CYS A 132 -17.85 -9.06 3.28
N THR A 133 -17.28 -9.53 4.39
CA THR A 133 -17.93 -9.55 5.71
C THR A 133 -17.12 -8.87 6.81
N ALA A 134 -15.89 -8.42 6.53
CA ALA A 134 -15.02 -7.83 7.53
C ALA A 134 -14.22 -6.65 6.96
N ILE A 135 -14.13 -5.58 7.76
CA ILE A 135 -13.32 -4.39 7.48
C ILE A 135 -11.83 -4.74 7.66
N GLY A 136 -11.00 -4.22 6.76
CA GLY A 136 -9.54 -4.37 6.73
C GLY A 136 -8.78 -3.46 7.72
N GLY A 137 -7.63 -2.96 7.31
CA GLY A 137 -6.77 -2.02 8.05
C GLY A 137 -5.91 -2.64 9.16
N GLY A 138 -6.17 -3.91 9.51
CA GLY A 138 -5.36 -4.65 10.48
C GLY A 138 -4.01 -5.13 9.95
N ALA A 139 -3.16 -5.64 10.84
CA ALA A 139 -1.85 -6.19 10.49
C ALA A 139 -1.91 -7.36 9.50
N GLY A 140 -1.15 -7.27 8.41
CA GLY A 140 -1.12 -8.23 7.30
C GLY A 140 0.20 -8.99 7.15
N ILE A 141 1.32 -8.48 7.68
CA ILE A 141 2.63 -9.09 7.51
C ILE A 141 2.76 -10.32 8.42
N ARG A 142 3.06 -11.48 7.82
CA ARG A 142 3.20 -12.76 8.53
C ARG A 142 4.65 -13.17 8.78
N TYR A 143 5.56 -12.75 7.92
CA TYR A 143 6.95 -13.14 7.97
C TYR A 143 7.85 -11.91 8.06
N GLY A 144 8.93 -12.03 8.82
CA GLY A 144 10.01 -11.06 8.91
C GLY A 144 11.35 -11.68 8.58
N LEU A 145 12.41 -10.88 8.75
CA LEU A 145 13.79 -11.32 8.67
C LEU A 145 14.42 -11.15 10.05
N GLU A 146 15.13 -12.17 10.50
CA GLU A 146 15.96 -12.13 11.70
C GLU A 146 17.39 -12.48 11.30
N GLU A 147 18.36 -11.75 11.84
CA GLU A 147 19.77 -12.06 11.66
C GLU A 147 20.16 -13.16 12.65
N ASP A 148 20.79 -14.21 12.15
CA ASP A 148 21.35 -15.25 13.00
C ASP A 148 22.61 -14.73 13.70
N GLU A 149 22.60 -14.71 15.04
CA GLU A 149 23.66 -14.10 15.85
C GLU A 149 25.05 -14.76 15.67
N GLU A 150 25.10 -16.02 15.25
CA GLU A 150 26.35 -16.76 15.08
C GLU A 150 26.93 -16.58 13.66
N THR A 151 26.07 -16.51 12.65
CA THR A 151 26.47 -16.52 11.23
C THR A 151 26.34 -15.17 10.54
N GLY A 152 25.55 -14.25 11.09
CA GLY A 152 25.17 -13.00 10.43
C GLY A 152 24.23 -13.19 9.23
N GLU A 153 23.70 -14.40 9.02
CA GLU A 153 22.79 -14.69 7.91
C GLU A 153 21.35 -14.29 8.24
N LEU A 154 20.65 -13.69 7.28
CA LEU A 154 19.23 -13.36 7.42
C LEU A 154 18.36 -14.59 7.15
N ARG A 155 17.50 -14.93 8.10
CA ARG A 155 16.54 -16.04 8.00
C ARG A 155 15.09 -15.54 8.07
N ASP A 156 14.21 -16.21 7.33
CA ASP A 156 12.77 -15.94 7.38
C ASP A 156 12.19 -16.44 8.71
N VAL A 157 11.51 -15.55 9.45
CA VAL A 157 10.83 -15.89 10.71
C VAL A 157 9.34 -15.64 10.57
N GLU A 158 8.51 -16.59 11.02
CA GLU A 158 7.07 -16.37 11.13
C GLU A 158 6.76 -15.66 12.45
N PHE A 159 6.12 -14.50 12.36
CA PHE A 159 5.74 -13.77 13.56
C PHE A 159 4.59 -14.47 14.29
N SER A 160 4.68 -14.55 15.62
CA SER A 160 3.60 -15.04 16.48
C SER A 160 2.31 -14.23 16.31
N ASN A 161 2.46 -12.92 16.08
CA ASN A 161 1.38 -12.00 15.72
C ASN A 161 1.73 -11.28 14.43
N ARG A 162 0.75 -11.08 13.56
CA ARG A 162 0.98 -10.32 12.32
C ARG A 162 1.41 -8.89 12.63
N GLN A 163 2.32 -8.38 11.83
CA GLN A 163 2.84 -7.02 11.94
C GLN A 163 2.17 -6.11 10.89
N LYS A 164 2.00 -4.83 11.22
CA LYS A 164 1.56 -3.81 10.26
C LYS A 164 2.72 -3.23 9.45
N LYS A 165 3.90 -3.14 10.08
CA LYS A 165 5.03 -2.32 9.66
C LYS A 165 6.34 -3.00 10.07
N ILE A 166 7.35 -2.93 9.21
CA ILE A 166 8.75 -3.35 9.47
C ILE A 166 9.67 -2.18 9.13
N ASP A 167 10.66 -1.90 9.98
CA ASP A 167 11.73 -0.92 9.70
C ASP A 167 12.71 -1.50 8.67
N LEU A 168 12.82 -0.84 7.51
CA LEU A 168 13.78 -1.22 6.47
C LEU A 168 15.13 -0.56 6.67
N GLY A 169 15.25 0.42 7.57
CA GLY A 169 16.44 1.19 7.85
C GLY A 169 16.50 2.50 7.07
N ALA A 170 17.71 3.06 6.97
CA ALA A 170 17.92 4.38 6.41
C ALA A 170 17.65 4.47 4.91
N GLY A 171 17.07 5.59 4.47
CA GLY A 171 16.80 5.97 3.08
C GLY A 171 15.41 5.56 2.54
N ILE A 172 15.11 5.97 1.31
CA ILE A 172 13.85 5.69 0.58
C ILE A 172 13.88 4.32 -0.11
N ALA A 173 13.06 3.37 0.34
CA ALA A 173 12.91 2.06 -0.31
C ALA A 173 12.10 2.15 -1.61
N THR A 174 12.38 1.26 -2.55
CA THR A 174 11.62 1.16 -3.81
C THR A 174 10.22 0.58 -3.58
N SER A 175 9.37 0.62 -4.63
CA SER A 175 8.13 -0.15 -4.67
C SER A 175 8.37 -1.64 -4.49
N VAL A 176 7.38 -2.30 -3.89
CA VAL A 176 7.38 -3.73 -3.61
C VAL A 176 6.97 -4.48 -4.87
N VAL A 177 7.74 -5.51 -5.23
CA VAL A 177 7.38 -6.46 -6.28
C VAL A 177 7.04 -7.79 -5.64
N ILE A 178 5.84 -8.30 -5.90
CA ILE A 178 5.41 -9.61 -5.38
C ILE A 178 5.68 -10.68 -6.44
N GLY A 179 6.58 -11.62 -6.10
CA GLY A 179 6.89 -12.82 -6.87
C GLY A 179 6.82 -14.04 -5.95
N PRO A 180 5.62 -14.61 -5.71
CA PRO A 180 5.42 -15.64 -4.71
C PRO A 180 6.41 -16.81 -4.92
N PRO A 181 7.07 -17.31 -3.87
CA PRO A 181 6.73 -17.15 -2.45
C PRO A 181 7.31 -15.91 -1.76
N ARG A 182 7.89 -14.95 -2.50
CA ARG A 182 8.57 -13.78 -1.91
C ARG A 182 8.03 -12.43 -2.40
N ALA A 183 8.23 -11.41 -1.59
CA ALA A 183 8.21 -10.01 -1.99
C ALA A 183 9.65 -9.54 -2.12
N TYR A 184 9.91 -8.66 -3.08
CA TYR A 184 11.23 -8.10 -3.37
C TYR A 184 11.15 -6.58 -3.33
N LEU A 185 12.15 -5.95 -2.72
CA LEU A 185 12.33 -4.50 -2.73
C LEU A 185 13.82 -4.17 -2.63
N GLN A 186 14.23 -3.02 -3.15
CA GLN A 186 15.59 -2.53 -2.96
C GLN A 186 15.61 -1.56 -1.78
N LYS A 187 16.56 -1.82 -0.87
CA LYS A 187 16.87 -0.93 0.24
C LYS A 187 18.00 0.01 -0.19
N PRO A 188 17.91 1.33 0.02
CA PRO A 188 19.06 2.21 -0.17
C PRO A 188 20.13 1.98 0.90
N THR A 189 21.40 2.06 0.51
CA THR A 189 22.50 2.10 1.48
C THR A 189 22.58 3.51 2.03
N GLY A 190 22.34 3.70 3.33
CA GLY A 190 22.35 5.01 4.00
C GLY A 190 23.68 5.79 3.99
N THR A 191 24.64 5.37 3.16
CA THR A 191 25.99 5.95 2.99
C THR A 191 26.12 6.81 1.73
N GLY A 192 25.07 6.94 0.90
CA GLY A 192 25.16 7.65 -0.38
C GLY A 192 25.83 6.85 -1.49
N GLU A 193 26.17 5.58 -1.24
CA GLU A 193 26.87 4.68 -2.19
C GLU A 193 25.94 3.87 -3.11
N GLY A 194 24.65 4.25 -3.19
CA GLY A 194 23.68 3.65 -4.12
C GLY A 194 22.61 2.79 -3.46
N LEU A 195 22.09 1.83 -4.21
CA LEU A 195 21.10 0.86 -3.74
C LEU A 195 21.83 -0.36 -3.18
N GLY A 196 21.45 -0.77 -1.97
CA GLY A 196 21.90 -2.01 -1.37
C GLY A 196 21.35 -3.24 -2.09
N PRO A 197 21.81 -4.45 -1.72
CA PRO A 197 21.29 -5.67 -2.29
C PRO A 197 19.76 -5.74 -2.10
N PRO A 198 19.03 -6.32 -3.06
CA PRO A 198 17.59 -6.46 -2.96
C PRO A 198 17.25 -7.29 -1.72
N MET A 199 16.35 -6.77 -0.90
CA MET A 199 15.79 -7.48 0.24
C MET A 199 14.62 -8.31 -0.25
N SER A 200 14.47 -9.51 0.32
CA SER A 200 13.32 -10.35 0.01
C SER A 200 12.65 -10.88 1.27
N PHE A 201 11.34 -10.73 1.33
CA PHE A 201 10.51 -11.20 2.44
C PHE A 201 9.66 -12.35 1.97
N LYS A 202 9.53 -13.39 2.79
CA LYS A 202 8.52 -14.42 2.54
C LYS A 202 7.13 -13.79 2.58
N VAL A 203 6.28 -14.13 1.60
CA VAL A 203 4.85 -13.80 1.60
C VAL A 203 4.02 -15.07 1.68
N PRO A 204 2.76 -15.01 2.16
CA PRO A 204 1.89 -16.17 2.18
C PRO A 204 1.80 -16.81 0.79
N THR A 205 1.88 -18.13 0.69
CA THR A 205 1.73 -18.83 -0.58
C THR A 205 0.34 -19.44 -0.68
N VAL A 206 -0.16 -19.58 -1.90
CA VAL A 206 -1.25 -20.50 -2.19
C VAL A 206 -0.69 -21.92 -2.21
N SER A 207 -1.33 -22.84 -1.48
CA SER A 207 -0.97 -24.26 -1.49
C SER A 207 -1.26 -24.96 -2.81
N LYS A 208 -2.04 -24.31 -3.69
CA LYS A 208 -2.36 -24.77 -5.05
C LYS A 208 -2.25 -23.58 -6.00
N LEU A 209 -1.40 -23.71 -7.02
CA LEU A 209 -1.43 -22.80 -8.17
C LEU A 209 -2.76 -23.06 -8.88
N ILE A 210 -3.71 -22.13 -8.76
CA ILE A 210 -4.93 -22.18 -9.56
C ILE A 210 -4.54 -21.55 -10.89
N TYR A 211 -4.45 -22.38 -11.94
CA TYR A 211 -4.16 -21.91 -13.28
C TYR A 211 -5.24 -20.89 -13.69
N TRP A 212 -4.85 -19.92 -14.53
CA TRP A 212 -5.67 -18.78 -14.98
C TRP A 212 -6.99 -19.15 -15.69
N LYS A 213 -7.33 -20.43 -15.80
CA LYS A 213 -8.48 -20.95 -16.55
C LYS A 213 -9.50 -21.71 -15.70
N GLU A 214 -9.27 -21.89 -14.39
CA GLU A 214 -10.15 -22.77 -13.59
C GLU A 214 -11.35 -22.10 -12.90
N GLU A 215 -11.54 -20.77 -12.98
CA GLU A 215 -12.83 -20.16 -12.62
C GLU A 215 -13.19 -18.99 -13.55
N PHE A 216 -13.92 -19.31 -14.62
CA PHE A 216 -14.80 -18.40 -15.35
C PHE A 216 -16.25 -18.85 -15.17
#